data_AF-A0AA36JH47-F1
#
_entry.id   AF-A0AA36JH47-F1
#
_cell.length_a   1.000
_cell.length_b   1.000
_cell.length_c   1.000
_cell.angle_alpha   90.00
_cell.angle_beta   90.00
_cell.angle_gamma   90.00
#
_symmetry.space_group_name_H-M   'P 1'
#
loop_
_entity.id
_entity.type
_entity.pdbx_description
1 polymer ?
#
loop_
_entity_poly.entity_id
_entity_poly.type
_entity_poly.pdbx_seq_one_letter_code
_entity_poly.pdbx_strand_id
1 'polypeptide(L)'
;MAISRRLVQRFQWSASLRDSRIVLDRTWLCLSAAALAWSDYESRRRSRQSFCETEPGRSSIIKFRVDNDRPGLLSEATEVLKKQHLNIKDARISTADDSRAEHVYIVQDKLSGAGLSEDRLAQAVNQVREALRQLAAGDCRAEPWPRYCSADVAKHTTPEQGIWVSYKDGVYDITKFVANHPGGTDKIMLAAGKAIDPFWRIYQQHTGRGNALELLESMRIGDLSDPPQADDRSSCPFSTDPERHPGLIFHNNKPCNAELPAELMLDAWLTPNPVWFIRHHHPVPIMDHDQYRLVVDGVGTKSVTLSLEDLKSRFLKREVVATLQCGGNRRSELDQIEKTSGIPWGFGAMSTAKWGGVYLREVLQHCAGLSHENVEAFEVKHIIFKGLDSMEASIPVQKALSPYGDVLLAYEMNGESLPKEHGAPVRIIVPGVVGVRNVKWVGKITASQEEAQGPWQRGIAYKGFSPNVKELTGIDIEKIPSMQDLPVQSAIVFPKAGSTVELDDIEVKGFAWSGGGRGIVRVDLSLDDGKTWITADLQDGKDQAYNRAWAWTFWEASVPVPDSLKGKDITILCRAVDSAYSSLAAKVRVQVVAERPPCPSMSQRGTQPERPEPLWNLRGLNCNCWHRVSIRHQDD
;
A
#
# COMPACT_ATOMS: atom_id res chain seq x y z
N MET A 1 -7.68 -5.73 -67.16
CA MET A 1 -7.17 -4.94 -68.29
C MET A 1 -7.79 -3.56 -68.18
N ALA A 2 -7.14 -2.42 -67.98
CA ALA A 2 -5.76 -2.01 -67.81
C ALA A 2 -5.84 -0.91 -66.72
N ILE A 3 -5.33 -1.15 -65.52
CA ILE A 3 -4.17 -0.46 -64.93
C ILE A 3 -3.49 -1.52 -64.03
N SER A 4 -2.84 -2.50 -64.66
CA SER A 4 -2.05 -3.55 -64.00
C SER A 4 -0.70 -3.75 -64.70
N ARG A 5 -0.06 -2.64 -65.08
CA ARG A 5 1.19 -2.66 -65.88
C ARG A 5 2.32 -1.74 -65.39
N ARG A 6 2.33 -1.27 -64.14
CA ARG A 6 3.43 -0.39 -63.66
C ARG A 6 4.07 -0.69 -62.29
N LEU A 7 3.76 -1.81 -61.64
CA LEU A 7 4.40 -2.15 -60.34
C LEU A 7 4.97 -3.57 -60.27
N VAL A 8 5.34 -4.14 -61.43
CA VAL A 8 6.17 -5.36 -61.48
C VAL A 8 7.29 -5.15 -62.51
N GLN A 9 8.24 -4.29 -62.15
CA GLN A 9 9.58 -4.26 -62.74
C GLN A 9 10.55 -3.69 -61.71
N ARG A 10 11.03 -4.56 -60.82
CA ARG A 10 12.38 -4.60 -60.21
C ARG A 10 12.31 -5.44 -58.94
N PHE A 11 12.30 -6.76 -59.11
CA PHE A 11 12.97 -7.71 -58.21
C PHE A 11 13.08 -9.02 -58.99
N GLN A 12 14.20 -9.18 -59.70
CA GLN A 12 14.66 -10.45 -60.22
C GLN A 12 16.06 -10.71 -59.63
N TRP A 13 16.39 -12.00 -59.57
CA TRP A 13 17.62 -12.67 -59.09
C TRP A 13 17.54 -13.08 -57.61
N SER A 14 17.63 -14.36 -57.22
CA SER A 14 18.20 -15.54 -57.90
C SER A 14 17.63 -16.87 -57.33
N ALA A 15 17.72 -17.92 -58.16
CA ALA A 15 17.35 -19.33 -58.00
C ALA A 15 17.89 -20.00 -56.71
N SER A 16 17.26 -21.04 -56.14
CA SER A 16 17.30 -22.44 -56.62
C SER A 16 16.56 -23.41 -55.66
N LEU A 17 16.16 -24.58 -56.19
CA LEU A 17 15.56 -25.80 -55.57
C LEU A 17 14.02 -25.83 -55.57
N ARG A 18 13.35 -26.37 -56.61
CA ARG A 18 13.07 -27.81 -56.87
C ARG A 18 12.51 -28.58 -55.67
N ASP A 19 11.20 -28.46 -55.46
CA ASP A 19 10.31 -29.64 -55.40
C ASP A 19 8.85 -29.20 -55.54
N SER A 20 8.22 -29.59 -56.65
CA SER A 20 6.83 -29.23 -56.95
C SER A 20 6.12 -30.44 -57.55
N ARG A 21 5.21 -31.00 -56.75
CA ARG A 21 3.97 -31.69 -57.14
C ARG A 21 3.27 -32.19 -55.87
N ILE A 22 2.47 -31.33 -55.24
CA ILE A 22 1.34 -31.63 -54.30
C ILE A 22 0.60 -30.34 -53.86
N VAL A 23 0.84 -29.17 -54.48
CA VAL A 23 0.13 -27.92 -54.11
C VAL A 23 -0.43 -27.23 -55.34
N LEU A 24 -1.37 -27.87 -56.05
CA LEU A 24 -2.11 -27.21 -57.14
C LEU A 24 -3.60 -27.57 -57.22
N ASP A 25 -4.15 -28.18 -56.16
CA ASP A 25 -5.60 -28.51 -56.10
C ASP A 25 -6.30 -28.01 -54.81
N ARG A 26 -5.59 -27.26 -53.95
CA ARG A 26 -6.19 -26.59 -52.77
C ARG A 26 -6.34 -25.08 -52.93
N THR A 27 -5.67 -24.47 -53.91
CA THR A 27 -5.68 -23.02 -54.11
C THR A 27 -6.89 -22.52 -54.91
N TRP A 28 -7.56 -23.38 -55.69
CA TRP A 28 -8.79 -23.01 -56.40
C TRP A 28 -10.05 -23.13 -55.54
N LEU A 29 -10.14 -24.14 -54.67
CA LEU A 29 -11.23 -24.26 -53.69
C LEU A 29 -11.18 -23.17 -52.60
N CYS A 30 -9.98 -22.68 -52.24
CA CYS A 30 -9.85 -21.57 -51.29
C CYS A 30 -10.22 -20.20 -51.88
N LEU A 31 -10.06 -19.96 -53.18
CA LEU A 31 -10.39 -18.67 -53.80
C LEU A 31 -11.88 -18.52 -54.12
N SER A 32 -12.59 -19.61 -54.42
CA SER A 32 -14.06 -19.61 -54.55
C SER A 32 -14.75 -19.53 -53.18
N ALA A 33 -14.19 -20.17 -52.14
CA ALA A 33 -14.64 -20.00 -50.76
C ALA A 33 -14.33 -18.58 -50.23
N ALA A 34 -13.21 -17.98 -50.62
CA ALA A 34 -12.87 -16.60 -50.27
C ALA A 34 -13.77 -15.57 -50.97
N ALA A 35 -14.27 -15.83 -52.19
CA ALA A 35 -15.19 -14.92 -52.88
C ALA A 35 -16.61 -14.97 -52.31
N LEU A 36 -17.10 -16.16 -51.93
CA LEU A 36 -18.36 -16.31 -51.19
C LEU A 36 -18.24 -15.79 -49.74
N ALA A 37 -17.09 -16.01 -49.09
CA ALA A 37 -16.79 -15.43 -47.78
C ALA A 37 -16.57 -13.91 -47.85
N TRP A 38 -16.11 -13.35 -48.97
CA TRP A 38 -15.96 -11.89 -49.17
C TRP A 38 -17.32 -11.23 -49.45
N SER A 39 -18.22 -11.89 -50.17
CA SER A 39 -19.60 -11.45 -50.36
C SER A 39 -20.41 -11.55 -49.06
N ASP A 40 -20.23 -12.62 -48.27
CA ASP A 40 -20.80 -12.76 -46.92
C ASP A 40 -20.11 -11.80 -45.92
N TYR A 41 -18.82 -11.48 -46.11
CA TYR A 41 -18.09 -10.47 -45.35
C TYR A 41 -18.54 -9.05 -45.68
N GLU A 42 -18.83 -8.68 -46.94
CA GLU A 42 -19.38 -7.36 -47.29
C GLU A 42 -20.85 -7.22 -46.89
N SER A 43 -21.62 -8.30 -46.95
CA SER A 43 -22.98 -8.39 -46.37
C SER A 43 -22.97 -8.19 -44.85
N ARG A 44 -22.05 -8.85 -44.13
CA ARG A 44 -21.84 -8.67 -42.67
C ARG A 44 -21.13 -7.35 -42.30
N ARG A 45 -20.34 -6.77 -43.20
CA ARG A 45 -19.72 -5.44 -43.02
C ARG A 45 -20.75 -4.32 -43.15
N ARG A 46 -21.90 -4.60 -43.78
CA ARG A 46 -23.11 -3.74 -43.77
C ARG A 46 -24.03 -3.98 -42.56
N SER A 47 -23.72 -4.91 -41.66
CA SER A 47 -24.35 -5.02 -40.34
C SER A 47 -23.31 -4.79 -39.22
N ARG A 48 -22.72 -3.59 -39.18
CA ARG A 48 -22.08 -3.04 -37.96
C ARG A 48 -23.17 -2.75 -36.91
N GLN A 49 -23.73 -3.82 -36.35
CA GLN A 49 -24.75 -3.77 -35.31
C GLN A 49 -24.10 -3.31 -34.00
N SER A 50 -24.36 -2.05 -33.65
CA SER A 50 -24.55 -1.65 -32.26
C SER A 50 -25.59 -2.58 -31.65
N PHE A 51 -25.22 -3.41 -30.69
CA PHE A 51 -26.18 -4.22 -29.96
C PHE A 51 -26.82 -3.34 -28.88
N CYS A 52 -28.11 -3.06 -29.05
CA CYS A 52 -28.95 -2.44 -28.04
C CYS A 52 -29.85 -3.53 -27.45
N GLU A 53 -29.75 -3.77 -26.15
CA GLU A 53 -30.72 -4.55 -25.39
C GLU A 53 -31.58 -3.58 -24.59
N THR A 54 -32.89 -3.66 -24.75
CA THR A 54 -33.87 -2.93 -23.94
C THR A 54 -34.41 -3.87 -22.87
N GLU A 55 -34.03 -3.65 -21.61
CA GLU A 55 -34.80 -4.21 -20.50
C GLU A 55 -36.10 -3.39 -20.34
N PRO A 56 -37.26 -4.01 -20.15
CA PRO A 56 -38.51 -3.28 -19.96
C PRO A 56 -38.46 -2.44 -18.68
N GLY A 57 -38.38 -1.11 -18.85
CA GLY A 57 -39.00 -0.17 -17.91
C GLY A 57 -38.13 0.77 -17.10
N ARG A 58 -36.78 0.81 -17.21
CA ARG A 58 -36.00 1.82 -16.45
C ARG A 58 -34.83 2.50 -17.16
N SER A 59 -34.08 1.90 -18.08
CA SER A 59 -32.97 2.57 -18.80
C SER A 59 -32.65 1.85 -20.11
N SER A 60 -32.08 2.56 -21.09
CA SER A 60 -31.58 1.98 -22.33
C SER A 60 -30.06 1.81 -22.26
N ILE A 61 -29.54 0.70 -22.77
CA ILE A 61 -28.08 0.44 -22.81
C ILE A 61 -27.60 0.61 -24.24
N ILE A 62 -26.55 1.41 -24.43
CA ILE A 62 -25.88 1.61 -25.71
C ILE A 62 -24.45 1.10 -25.60
N LYS A 63 -24.05 0.19 -26.49
CA LYS A 63 -22.70 -0.38 -26.55
C LYS A 63 -22.00 -0.01 -27.86
N PHE A 64 -20.78 0.49 -27.77
CA PHE A 64 -19.90 0.77 -28.92
C PHE A 64 -18.57 0.04 -28.78
N ARG A 65 -18.11 -0.55 -29.88
CA ARG A 65 -16.72 -1.01 -29.97
C ARG A 65 -15.88 0.07 -30.64
N VAL A 66 -14.78 0.42 -29.98
CA VAL A 66 -13.83 1.44 -30.40
C VAL A 66 -12.49 0.72 -30.66
N ASP A 67 -11.98 0.86 -31.87
CA ASP A 67 -10.60 0.46 -32.21
C ASP A 67 -9.67 1.62 -31.82
N ASN A 68 -8.52 1.33 -31.19
CA ASN A 68 -7.54 2.31 -30.69
C ASN A 68 -8.12 3.29 -29.64
N ASP A 69 -8.64 2.75 -28.55
CA ASP A 69 -9.15 3.58 -27.44
C ASP A 69 -8.03 4.40 -26.79
N ARG A 70 -8.32 5.66 -26.43
CA ARG A 70 -7.36 6.55 -25.76
C ARG A 70 -7.86 6.99 -24.38
N PRO A 71 -6.97 7.21 -23.40
CA PRO A 71 -7.34 7.82 -22.13
C PRO A 71 -8.11 9.13 -22.34
N GLY A 72 -9.24 9.28 -21.65
CA GLY A 72 -10.13 10.46 -21.77
C GLY A 72 -11.25 10.34 -22.80
N LEU A 73 -11.17 9.43 -23.78
CA LEU A 73 -12.18 9.32 -24.85
C LEU A 73 -13.59 9.03 -24.31
N LEU A 74 -13.71 8.15 -23.30
CA LEU A 74 -14.98 7.84 -22.63
C LEU A 74 -15.62 9.10 -22.01
N SER A 75 -14.81 9.97 -21.39
CA SER A 75 -15.26 11.21 -20.76
C SER A 75 -15.70 12.25 -21.80
N GLU A 76 -14.90 12.44 -22.85
CA GLU A 76 -15.22 13.37 -23.95
C GLU A 76 -16.51 12.97 -24.66
N ALA A 77 -16.67 11.68 -24.98
CA ALA A 77 -17.89 11.15 -25.57
C ALA A 77 -19.10 11.32 -24.64
N THR A 78 -18.93 11.10 -23.33
CA THR A 78 -19.97 11.29 -22.32
C THR A 78 -20.46 12.75 -22.27
N GLU A 79 -19.56 13.73 -22.36
CA GLU A 79 -19.93 15.15 -22.38
C GLU A 79 -20.69 15.55 -23.66
N VAL A 80 -20.32 15.00 -24.82
CA VAL A 80 -21.10 15.20 -26.05
C VAL A 80 -22.51 14.65 -25.90
N LEU A 81 -22.67 13.49 -25.26
CA LEU A 81 -23.98 12.86 -25.06
C LEU A 81 -24.87 13.62 -24.08
N LYS A 82 -24.30 14.21 -23.01
CA LYS A 82 -25.06 15.08 -22.09
C LYS A 82 -25.67 16.29 -22.82
N LYS A 83 -25.01 16.79 -23.87
CA LYS A 83 -25.51 17.92 -24.69
C LYS A 83 -26.70 17.54 -25.59
N GLN A 84 -27.01 16.25 -25.75
CA GLN A 84 -28.11 15.75 -26.61
C GLN A 84 -29.42 15.46 -25.83
N HIS A 85 -29.64 16.12 -24.68
CA HIS A 85 -30.83 15.90 -23.84
C HIS A 85 -31.03 14.44 -23.37
N LEU A 86 -29.93 13.70 -23.18
CA LEU A 86 -29.92 12.38 -22.55
C LEU A 86 -29.42 12.47 -21.12
N ASN A 87 -29.98 11.66 -20.23
CA ASN A 87 -29.47 11.49 -18.87
C ASN A 87 -28.62 10.21 -18.80
N ILE A 88 -27.31 10.35 -18.62
CA ILE A 88 -26.37 9.22 -18.58
C ILE A 88 -26.22 8.79 -17.11
N LYS A 89 -26.69 7.59 -16.78
CA LYS A 89 -26.63 7.02 -15.43
C LYS A 89 -25.31 6.33 -15.14
N ASP A 90 -24.70 5.75 -16.16
CA ASP A 90 -23.41 5.07 -16.08
C ASP A 90 -22.72 5.11 -17.45
N ALA A 91 -21.40 5.22 -17.45
CA ALA A 91 -20.55 5.15 -18.63
C ALA A 91 -19.25 4.45 -18.25
N ARG A 92 -18.96 3.31 -18.89
CA ARG A 92 -17.81 2.46 -18.53
C ARG A 92 -17.24 1.70 -19.73
N ILE A 93 -16.02 1.19 -19.58
CA ILE A 93 -15.41 0.27 -20.55
C ILE A 93 -15.58 -1.16 -20.00
N SER A 94 -16.25 -2.04 -20.74
CA SER A 94 -16.57 -3.42 -20.30
C SER A 94 -15.47 -4.44 -20.61
N THR A 95 -14.68 -4.23 -21.67
CA THR A 95 -13.54 -5.06 -22.07
C THR A 95 -12.44 -4.21 -22.70
N ALA A 96 -11.18 -4.53 -22.42
CA ALA A 96 -10.01 -3.89 -23.01
C ALA A 96 -8.98 -4.97 -23.39
N ASP A 97 -8.71 -5.13 -24.68
CA ASP A 97 -7.41 -5.62 -25.17
C ASP A 97 -6.60 -4.42 -25.69
N ASP A 98 -5.29 -4.57 -25.88
CA ASP A 98 -4.37 -3.48 -26.26
C ASP A 98 -4.72 -2.74 -27.58
N SER A 99 -5.76 -3.18 -28.31
CA SER A 99 -6.21 -2.59 -29.58
C SER A 99 -7.70 -2.27 -29.68
N ARG A 100 -8.55 -2.78 -28.76
CA ARG A 100 -10.01 -2.66 -28.81
C ARG A 100 -10.66 -2.50 -27.44
N ALA A 101 -11.57 -1.53 -27.33
CA ALA A 101 -12.37 -1.30 -26.14
C ALA A 101 -13.87 -1.33 -26.45
N GLU A 102 -14.68 -1.85 -25.52
CA GLU A 102 -16.14 -1.77 -25.59
C GLU A 102 -16.67 -0.74 -24.58
N HIS A 103 -17.16 0.38 -25.09
CA HIS A 103 -17.75 1.47 -24.31
C HIS A 103 -19.24 1.20 -24.11
N VAL A 104 -19.70 1.25 -22.87
CA VAL A 104 -21.08 0.97 -22.46
C VAL A 104 -21.66 2.20 -21.79
N TYR A 105 -22.79 2.68 -22.30
CA TYR A 105 -23.53 3.83 -21.77
C TYR A 105 -24.92 3.38 -21.33
N ILE A 106 -25.31 3.72 -20.11
CA ILE A 106 -26.67 3.53 -19.59
C ILE A 106 -27.37 4.89 -19.62
N VAL A 107 -28.43 5.01 -20.43
CA VAL A 107 -29.09 6.29 -20.72
C VAL A 107 -30.59 6.27 -20.47
N GLN A 108 -31.13 7.44 -20.13
CA GLN A 108 -32.56 7.71 -20.01
C GLN A 108 -32.94 8.98 -20.77
N ASP A 109 -34.21 9.09 -21.13
CA ASP A 109 -34.79 10.34 -21.61
C ASP A 109 -34.75 11.41 -20.50
N LYS A 110 -34.17 12.57 -20.78
CA LYS A 110 -34.02 13.63 -19.76
C LYS A 110 -35.35 14.27 -19.35
N LEU A 111 -36.39 14.20 -20.20
CA LEU A 111 -37.70 14.80 -19.92
C LEU A 111 -38.63 13.81 -19.24
N SER A 112 -38.68 12.56 -19.70
CA SER A 112 -39.60 11.55 -19.12
C SER A 112 -38.97 10.68 -18.02
N GLY A 113 -37.64 10.64 -17.91
CA GLY A 113 -36.93 9.77 -16.98
C GLY A 113 -37.02 8.27 -17.31
N ALA A 114 -37.66 7.91 -18.43
CA ALA A 114 -37.83 6.54 -18.90
C ALA A 114 -36.71 6.12 -19.86
N GLY A 115 -36.68 4.83 -20.20
CA GLY A 115 -35.88 4.35 -21.33
C GLY A 115 -36.28 5.05 -22.64
N LEU A 116 -35.35 5.15 -23.58
CA LEU A 116 -35.58 5.79 -24.87
C LEU A 116 -36.53 4.94 -25.73
N SER A 117 -37.43 5.58 -26.48
CA SER A 117 -38.18 4.92 -27.56
C SER A 117 -37.23 4.45 -28.66
N GLU A 118 -37.65 3.49 -29.50
CA GLU A 118 -36.78 2.94 -30.56
C GLU A 118 -36.22 4.03 -31.49
N ASP A 119 -37.03 4.99 -31.90
CA ASP A 119 -36.60 6.12 -32.75
C ASP A 119 -35.57 7.02 -32.04
N ARG A 120 -35.80 7.33 -30.76
CA ARG A 120 -34.90 8.14 -29.93
C ARG A 120 -33.58 7.41 -29.67
N LEU A 121 -33.65 6.09 -29.48
CA LEU A 121 -32.50 5.23 -29.28
C LEU A 121 -31.65 5.16 -30.56
N ALA A 122 -32.28 5.00 -31.73
CA ALA A 122 -31.59 5.00 -33.01
C ALA A 122 -30.92 6.35 -33.30
N GLN A 123 -31.59 7.46 -32.96
CA GLN A 123 -31.01 8.81 -33.06
C GLN A 123 -29.82 8.98 -32.11
N ALA A 124 -29.96 8.57 -30.85
CA ALA A 124 -28.87 8.61 -29.86
C ALA A 124 -27.67 7.79 -30.32
N VAL A 125 -27.88 6.56 -30.81
CA VAL A 125 -26.81 5.68 -31.32
C VAL A 125 -26.06 6.35 -32.48
N ASN A 126 -26.77 6.96 -33.43
CA ASN A 126 -26.14 7.66 -34.55
C ASN A 126 -25.34 8.89 -34.10
N GLN A 127 -25.84 9.62 -33.10
CA GLN A 127 -25.13 10.76 -32.53
C GLN A 127 -23.86 10.33 -31.78
N VAL A 128 -23.91 9.26 -30.98
CA VAL A 128 -22.71 8.74 -30.29
C VAL A 128 -21.67 8.29 -31.33
N ARG A 129 -22.12 7.61 -32.39
CA ARG A 129 -21.24 7.16 -33.48
C ARG A 129 -20.56 8.33 -34.19
N GLU A 130 -21.29 9.41 -34.44
CA GLU A 130 -20.73 10.61 -35.07
C GLU A 130 -19.80 11.39 -34.14
N ALA A 131 -20.15 11.50 -32.85
CA ALA A 131 -19.28 12.11 -31.84
C ALA A 131 -17.96 11.36 -31.67
N LEU A 132 -18.01 10.02 -31.55
CA LEU A 132 -16.83 9.18 -31.49
C LEU A 132 -15.98 9.29 -32.76
N ARG A 133 -16.61 9.39 -33.94
CA ARG A 133 -15.90 9.65 -35.21
C ARG A 133 -15.24 11.03 -35.23
N GLN A 134 -15.90 12.07 -34.74
CA GLN A 134 -15.36 13.43 -34.71
C GLN A 134 -14.23 13.57 -33.68
N LEU A 135 -14.31 12.87 -32.55
CA LEU A 135 -13.23 12.81 -31.56
C LEU A 135 -12.04 12.00 -32.07
N ALA A 136 -12.28 10.91 -32.79
CA ALA A 136 -11.23 10.13 -33.46
C ALA A 136 -10.62 10.87 -34.66
N ALA A 137 -11.39 11.69 -35.38
CA ALA A 137 -10.90 12.53 -36.48
C ALA A 137 -10.30 13.86 -36.00
N GLY A 138 -10.65 14.31 -34.79
CA GLY A 138 -10.12 15.51 -34.15
C GLY A 138 -8.64 15.41 -33.78
N ASP A 139 -8.10 14.19 -33.66
CA ASP A 139 -6.67 13.92 -33.52
C ASP A 139 -5.86 14.21 -34.79
N CYS A 140 -6.50 14.42 -35.95
CA CYS A 140 -5.79 14.82 -37.16
C CYS A 140 -5.50 16.34 -37.23
N ARG A 141 -5.82 17.12 -36.19
CA ARG A 141 -5.57 18.58 -36.14
C ARG A 141 -5.09 19.11 -34.78
N ALA A 142 -4.58 18.27 -33.88
CA ALA A 142 -3.67 18.77 -32.85
C ALA A 142 -2.32 18.98 -33.53
N GLU A 143 -1.71 20.17 -33.37
CA GLU A 143 -0.31 20.30 -33.75
C GLU A 143 0.47 19.20 -33.03
N PRO A 144 1.31 18.42 -33.73
CA PRO A 144 2.03 17.32 -33.10
C PRO A 144 2.85 17.88 -31.94
N TRP A 145 2.76 17.24 -30.79
CA TRP A 145 3.57 17.57 -29.63
C TRP A 145 5.04 17.70 -30.05
N PRO A 146 5.78 18.69 -29.49
CA PRO A 146 7.20 18.79 -29.74
C PRO A 146 7.89 17.44 -29.51
N ARG A 147 8.70 17.03 -30.48
CA ARG A 147 9.42 15.76 -30.41
C ARG A 147 10.80 15.98 -29.81
N TYR A 148 11.11 15.20 -28.78
CA TYR A 148 12.41 15.19 -28.11
C TYR A 148 13.05 13.81 -28.26
N CYS A 149 14.37 13.73 -28.27
CA CYS A 149 15.05 12.43 -28.15
C CYS A 149 15.42 12.15 -26.68
N SER A 150 15.74 10.89 -26.35
CA SER A 150 16.20 10.52 -25.00
C SER A 150 17.42 11.36 -24.56
N ALA A 151 18.28 11.75 -25.50
CA ALA A 151 19.44 12.61 -25.22
C ALA A 151 19.07 14.07 -24.93
N ASP A 152 17.91 14.55 -25.38
CA ASP A 152 17.39 15.85 -24.97
C ASP A 152 16.88 15.78 -23.54
N VAL A 153 16.07 14.77 -23.20
CA VAL A 153 15.59 14.54 -21.82
C VAL A 153 16.75 14.47 -20.82
N ALA A 154 17.85 13.80 -21.18
CA ALA A 154 19.04 13.68 -20.35
C ALA A 154 19.75 15.01 -20.01
N LYS A 155 19.48 16.10 -20.75
CA LYS A 155 20.02 17.45 -20.46
C LYS A 155 19.27 18.15 -19.33
N HIS A 156 18.08 17.69 -18.98
CA HIS A 156 17.15 18.35 -18.07
C HIS A 156 17.17 17.64 -16.70
N THR A 157 18.23 17.88 -15.92
CA THR A 157 18.47 17.21 -14.63
C THR A 157 18.50 18.15 -13.42
N THR A 158 18.41 19.47 -13.63
CA THR A 158 18.45 20.48 -12.56
C THR A 158 17.27 21.45 -12.66
N PRO A 159 16.85 22.09 -11.56
CA PRO A 159 15.73 23.06 -11.58
C PRO A 159 15.90 24.21 -12.58
N GLU A 160 17.13 24.67 -12.79
CA GLU A 160 17.44 25.79 -13.68
C GLU A 160 17.27 25.42 -15.16
N GLN A 161 17.52 24.16 -15.49
CA GLN A 161 17.39 23.62 -16.84
C GLN A 161 16.01 22.99 -17.07
N GLY A 162 15.23 22.77 -16.01
CA GLY A 162 14.07 21.91 -16.01
C GLY A 162 14.46 20.47 -15.67
N ILE A 163 13.59 19.78 -14.93
CA ILE A 163 13.77 18.39 -14.51
C ILE A 163 12.80 17.56 -15.34
N TRP A 164 13.30 16.94 -16.41
CA TRP A 164 12.46 16.17 -17.32
C TRP A 164 12.60 14.67 -17.09
N VAL A 165 11.55 13.94 -17.40
CA VAL A 165 11.52 12.48 -17.38
C VAL A 165 10.76 11.95 -18.59
N SER A 166 11.00 10.69 -18.96
CA SER A 166 10.21 10.02 -20.00
C SER A 166 9.43 8.84 -19.45
N TYR A 167 8.25 8.57 -20.03
CA TYR A 167 7.44 7.41 -19.73
C TYR A 167 6.73 6.97 -21.01
N LYS A 168 6.94 5.72 -21.43
CA LYS A 168 6.48 5.22 -22.74
C LYS A 168 6.92 6.16 -23.88
N ASP A 169 5.95 6.81 -24.54
CA ASP A 169 6.11 7.75 -25.65
C ASP A 169 6.09 9.22 -25.21
N GLY A 170 5.85 9.53 -23.94
CA GLY A 170 5.75 10.90 -23.43
C GLY A 170 7.02 11.44 -22.80
N VAL A 171 7.18 12.76 -22.89
CA VAL A 171 8.19 13.56 -22.18
C VAL A 171 7.49 14.53 -21.24
N TYR A 172 7.95 14.59 -19.99
CA TYR A 172 7.27 15.27 -18.90
C TYR A 172 8.22 16.19 -18.14
N ASP A 173 7.79 17.42 -17.87
CA ASP A 173 8.53 18.36 -17.01
C ASP A 173 7.97 18.32 -15.58
N ILE A 174 8.71 17.66 -14.69
CA ILE A 174 8.31 17.46 -13.30
C ILE A 174 8.89 18.51 -12.35
N THR A 175 9.54 19.56 -12.86
CA THR A 175 10.28 20.55 -12.03
C THR A 175 9.44 21.10 -10.87
N LYS A 176 8.19 21.46 -11.15
CA LYS A 176 7.26 22.01 -10.14
C LYS A 176 6.70 20.95 -9.18
N PHE A 177 6.78 19.68 -9.56
CA PHE A 177 6.24 18.56 -8.79
C PHE A 177 7.27 17.91 -7.88
N VAL A 178 8.57 18.04 -8.17
CA VAL A 178 9.66 17.41 -7.41
C VAL A 178 9.56 17.67 -5.89
N ALA A 179 9.30 18.91 -5.47
CA ALA A 179 9.15 19.27 -4.06
C ALA A 179 7.89 18.67 -3.40
N ASN A 180 6.90 18.28 -4.21
CA ASN A 180 5.61 17.74 -3.78
C ASN A 180 5.51 16.22 -4.00
N HIS A 181 6.58 15.56 -4.47
CA HIS A 181 6.56 14.13 -4.74
C HIS A 181 6.44 13.34 -3.43
N PRO A 182 5.52 12.37 -3.32
CA PRO A 182 5.33 11.58 -2.09
C PRO A 182 6.59 10.83 -1.65
N GLY A 183 7.49 10.43 -2.56
CA GLY A 183 8.75 9.77 -2.21
C GLY A 183 9.86 10.72 -1.75
N GLY A 184 9.59 12.03 -1.72
CA GLY A 184 10.58 13.08 -1.42
C GLY A 184 11.46 13.44 -2.63
N THR A 185 12.01 14.65 -2.59
CA THR A 185 12.87 15.23 -3.65
C THR A 185 14.03 14.28 -4.01
N ASP A 186 14.73 13.73 -3.03
CA ASP A 186 15.94 12.93 -3.27
C ASP A 186 15.66 11.70 -4.15
N LYS A 187 14.45 11.10 -4.04
CA LYS A 187 14.09 9.87 -4.77
C LYS A 187 13.57 10.15 -6.16
N ILE A 188 12.71 11.16 -6.32
CA ILE A 188 12.24 11.54 -7.66
C ILE A 188 13.39 12.07 -8.52
N MET A 189 14.39 12.72 -7.90
CA MET A 189 15.59 13.19 -8.60
C MET A 189 16.48 12.06 -9.13
N LEU A 190 16.34 10.81 -8.65
CA LEU A 190 17.05 9.67 -9.25
C LEU A 190 16.61 9.40 -10.69
N ALA A 191 15.39 9.80 -11.02
CA ALA A 191 14.79 9.67 -12.35
C ALA A 191 15.01 10.91 -13.23
N ALA A 192 15.62 11.98 -12.71
CA ALA A 192 15.87 13.21 -13.47
C ALA A 192 16.69 12.90 -14.73
N GLY A 193 16.18 13.33 -15.88
CA GLY A 193 16.76 13.07 -17.19
C GLY A 193 16.65 11.63 -17.69
N LYS A 194 15.82 10.78 -17.08
CA LYS A 194 15.72 9.33 -17.38
C LYS A 194 14.29 8.87 -17.63
N ALA A 195 14.17 7.65 -18.16
CA ALA A 195 12.91 6.93 -18.24
C ALA A 195 12.46 6.48 -16.83
N ILE A 196 11.18 6.67 -16.52
CA ILE A 196 10.62 6.33 -15.19
C ILE A 196 10.08 4.90 -15.11
N ASP A 197 9.88 4.22 -16.25
CA ASP A 197 9.40 2.82 -16.31
C ASP A 197 10.17 1.86 -15.37
N PRO A 198 11.52 1.90 -15.28
CA PRO A 198 12.27 1.07 -14.34
C PRO A 198 11.96 1.40 -12.87
N PHE A 199 11.83 2.69 -12.55
CA PHE A 199 11.51 3.14 -11.20
C PHE A 199 10.08 2.74 -10.81
N TRP A 200 9.12 2.80 -11.73
CA TRP A 200 7.73 2.43 -11.48
C TRP A 200 7.54 0.91 -11.30
N ARG A 201 8.35 0.10 -12.00
CA ARG A 201 8.40 -1.36 -11.76
C ARG A 201 8.87 -1.69 -10.35
N ILE A 202 9.74 -0.86 -9.78
CA ILE A 202 10.29 -1.04 -8.42
C ILE A 202 9.36 -0.42 -7.37
N TYR A 203 8.81 0.76 -7.65
CA TYR A 203 7.88 1.48 -6.79
C TYR A 203 6.46 1.36 -7.34
N GLN A 204 5.88 0.15 -7.22
CA GLN A 204 4.55 -0.20 -7.74
C GLN A 204 3.40 0.69 -7.23
N GLN A 205 3.65 1.54 -6.24
CA GLN A 205 2.75 2.60 -5.78
C GLN A 205 2.36 3.58 -6.89
N HIS A 206 3.15 3.67 -7.96
CA HIS A 206 2.86 4.50 -9.14
C HIS A 206 2.04 3.75 -10.21
N THR A 207 1.92 2.42 -10.11
CA THR A 207 1.22 1.56 -11.09
C THR A 207 0.03 0.87 -10.43
N GLY A 208 -1.14 1.52 -10.40
CA GLY A 208 -2.41 0.94 -9.94
C GLY A 208 -3.35 1.97 -9.28
N ARG A 209 -4.66 1.89 -9.58
CA ARG A 209 -5.83 2.64 -9.02
C ARG A 209 -5.54 4.00 -8.34
N GLY A 210 -4.69 4.83 -8.94
CA GLY A 210 -4.29 6.11 -8.38
C GLY A 210 -3.95 7.11 -9.47
N ASN A 211 -4.17 8.39 -9.18
CA ASN A 211 -4.07 9.49 -10.13
C ASN A 211 -2.61 9.81 -10.54
N ALA A 212 -1.64 8.93 -10.28
CA ALA A 212 -0.23 9.16 -10.60
C ALA A 212 0.01 9.29 -12.11
N LEU A 213 -0.69 8.48 -12.91
CA LEU A 213 -0.68 8.59 -14.37
C LEU A 213 -1.37 9.86 -14.86
N GLU A 214 -2.52 10.22 -14.28
CA GLU A 214 -3.24 11.45 -14.64
C GLU A 214 -2.43 12.70 -14.29
N LEU A 215 -1.79 12.69 -13.11
CA LEU A 215 -0.92 13.76 -12.67
C LEU A 215 0.33 13.86 -13.54
N LEU A 216 0.96 12.72 -13.89
CA LEU A 216 2.07 12.69 -14.83
C LEU A 216 1.65 13.29 -16.17
N GLU A 217 0.49 12.90 -16.69
CA GLU A 217 -0.03 13.40 -17.96
C GLU A 217 -0.29 14.91 -17.95
N SER A 218 -0.71 15.47 -16.80
CA SER A 218 -0.83 16.93 -16.65
C SER A 218 0.50 17.70 -16.78
N MET A 219 1.63 16.99 -16.71
CA MET A 219 2.99 17.54 -16.81
C MET A 219 3.66 17.24 -18.16
N ARG A 220 2.93 16.69 -19.14
CA ARG A 220 3.48 16.36 -20.46
C ARG A 220 3.84 17.62 -21.23
N ILE A 221 5.04 17.60 -21.83
CA ILE A 221 5.59 18.70 -22.64
C ILE A 221 5.93 18.28 -24.06
N GLY A 222 5.93 16.98 -24.36
CA GLY A 222 6.21 16.47 -25.70
C GLY A 222 6.16 14.95 -25.82
N ASP A 223 6.60 14.48 -26.99
CA ASP A 223 6.70 13.06 -27.32
C ASP A 223 8.14 12.63 -27.56
N LEU A 224 8.45 11.39 -27.20
CA LEU A 224 9.73 10.75 -27.45
C LEU A 224 9.82 10.31 -28.91
N SER A 225 10.90 10.70 -29.59
CA SER A 225 11.13 10.40 -31.02
C SER A 225 11.88 9.09 -31.26
N ASP A 226 12.58 8.59 -30.24
CA ASP A 226 13.29 7.32 -30.17
C ASP A 226 12.65 6.44 -29.09
N PRO A 227 12.70 5.10 -29.19
CA PRO A 227 12.27 4.23 -28.10
C PRO A 227 13.07 4.59 -26.84
N PRO A 228 12.43 4.66 -25.65
CA PRO A 228 13.11 5.02 -24.42
C PRO A 228 14.32 4.09 -24.25
N GLN A 229 15.50 4.66 -24.04
CA GLN A 229 16.70 3.86 -23.77
C GLN A 229 16.37 2.91 -22.62
N ALA A 230 16.30 1.61 -22.95
CA ALA A 230 16.16 0.58 -21.96
C ALA A 230 17.38 0.69 -21.05
N ASP A 231 17.14 1.10 -19.80
CA ASP A 231 18.21 1.29 -18.83
C ASP A 231 19.07 0.02 -18.79
N ASP A 232 20.37 0.23 -18.80
CA ASP A 232 21.34 -0.81 -18.52
C ASP A 232 20.90 -1.49 -17.22
N ARG A 233 20.85 -2.82 -17.19
CA ARG A 233 20.45 -3.59 -16.00
C ARG A 233 21.41 -3.35 -14.79
N SER A 234 22.37 -2.44 -14.91
CA SER A 234 23.48 -2.19 -14.00
C SER A 234 23.21 -1.19 -12.86
N SER A 235 22.11 -0.42 -12.83
CA SER A 235 21.86 0.54 -11.71
C SER A 235 20.57 0.30 -10.90
N CYS A 236 20.22 -0.96 -10.63
CA CYS A 236 19.14 -1.25 -9.68
C CYS A 236 19.46 -0.57 -8.32
N PRO A 237 18.62 0.35 -7.79
CA PRO A 237 18.93 1.08 -6.57
C PRO A 237 18.95 0.20 -5.31
N PHE A 238 18.53 -1.06 -5.44
CA PHE A 238 18.53 -2.10 -4.41
C PHE A 238 19.65 -3.14 -4.66
N SER A 239 20.62 -2.87 -5.54
CA SER A 239 21.69 -3.83 -5.86
C SER A 239 22.62 -4.11 -4.68
N THR A 240 22.72 -3.16 -3.75
CA THR A 240 23.57 -3.22 -2.55
C THR A 240 22.81 -3.56 -1.28
N ASP A 241 21.52 -3.87 -1.40
CA ASP A 241 20.71 -4.31 -0.27
C ASP A 241 21.29 -5.64 0.30
N PRO A 242 21.30 -5.82 1.63
CA PRO A 242 21.87 -7.02 2.25
C PRO A 242 21.12 -8.30 1.84
N GLU A 243 21.78 -9.45 1.95
CA GLU A 243 21.09 -10.74 1.89
C GLU A 243 20.27 -10.95 3.18
N ARG A 244 19.15 -11.67 3.07
CA ARG A 244 18.23 -11.91 4.20
C ARG A 244 17.98 -13.39 4.37
N HIS A 245 17.59 -13.79 5.58
CA HIS A 245 17.30 -15.18 5.87
C HIS A 245 16.14 -15.70 4.99
N PRO A 246 16.30 -16.82 4.28
CA PRO A 246 15.30 -17.33 3.34
C PRO A 246 14.03 -17.86 4.03
N GLY A 247 14.11 -18.12 5.34
CA GLY A 247 12.96 -18.54 6.14
C GLY A 247 11.93 -17.45 6.41
N LEU A 248 12.21 -16.17 6.13
CA LEU A 248 11.21 -15.10 6.23
C LEU A 248 10.12 -15.27 5.17
N ILE A 249 8.90 -14.81 5.46
CA ILE A 249 7.83 -14.77 4.46
C ILE A 249 7.92 -13.44 3.72
N PHE A 250 8.38 -13.46 2.46
CA PHE A 250 8.56 -12.27 1.65
C PHE A 250 7.26 -11.85 0.94
N HIS A 251 6.86 -10.60 1.14
CA HIS A 251 5.76 -9.96 0.41
C HIS A 251 6.23 -9.07 -0.74
N ASN A 252 7.45 -8.53 -0.62
CA ASN A 252 8.13 -7.81 -1.69
C ASN A 252 9.64 -7.90 -1.49
N ASN A 253 10.40 -7.95 -2.58
CA ASN A 253 11.87 -7.95 -2.54
C ASN A 253 12.47 -6.55 -2.68
N LYS A 254 11.82 -5.65 -3.42
CA LYS A 254 12.35 -4.31 -3.73
C LYS A 254 11.21 -3.26 -3.68
N PRO A 255 11.10 -2.45 -2.62
CA PRO A 255 11.81 -2.56 -1.34
C PRO A 255 11.46 -3.84 -0.56
N CYS A 256 12.43 -4.38 0.18
CA CYS A 256 12.27 -5.61 0.94
C CYS A 256 11.20 -5.46 2.04
N ASN A 257 10.19 -6.33 2.01
CA ASN A 257 9.15 -6.41 3.01
C ASN A 257 8.87 -7.88 3.30
N ALA A 258 9.18 -8.32 4.52
CA ALA A 258 9.08 -9.71 4.91
C ALA A 258 8.63 -9.84 6.38
N GLU A 259 7.87 -10.87 6.71
CA GLU A 259 7.33 -11.10 8.04
C GLU A 259 8.00 -12.28 8.74
N LEU A 260 7.98 -12.24 10.08
CA LEU A 260 8.36 -13.37 10.93
C LEU A 260 7.35 -14.51 10.70
N PRO A 261 7.78 -15.72 10.30
CA PRO A 261 6.87 -16.86 10.20
C PRO A 261 6.22 -17.18 11.55
N ALA A 262 4.93 -17.51 11.52
CA ALA A 262 4.19 -17.90 12.71
C ALA A 262 4.88 -19.04 13.48
N GLU A 263 5.42 -20.01 12.74
CA GLU A 263 6.09 -21.21 13.25
C GLU A 263 7.31 -20.90 14.12
N LEU A 264 7.95 -19.73 13.94
CA LEU A 264 9.14 -19.31 14.70
C LEU A 264 8.82 -18.28 15.79
N MET A 265 7.55 -17.86 15.90
CA MET A 265 7.18 -16.69 16.69
C MET A 265 7.30 -16.90 18.19
N LEU A 266 7.04 -18.13 18.66
CA LEU A 266 7.07 -18.50 20.07
C LEU A 266 8.36 -19.22 20.48
N ASP A 267 9.28 -19.48 19.55
CA ASP A 267 10.54 -20.20 19.83
C ASP A 267 11.47 -19.43 20.77
N ALA A 268 11.38 -18.09 20.74
CA ALA A 268 12.15 -17.23 21.61
C ALA A 268 11.36 -15.94 21.92
N TRP A 269 11.37 -15.54 23.20
CA TRP A 269 10.73 -14.28 23.61
C TRP A 269 11.39 -13.05 22.95
N LEU A 270 12.70 -13.11 22.73
CA LEU A 270 13.44 -12.18 21.88
C LEU A 270 13.61 -12.80 20.49
N THR A 271 12.97 -12.21 19.49
CA THR A 271 13.06 -12.67 18.10
C THR A 271 14.52 -12.54 17.61
N PRO A 272 15.14 -13.63 17.11
CA PRO A 272 16.50 -13.58 16.59
C PRO A 272 16.65 -12.60 15.42
N ASN A 273 17.79 -11.89 15.36
CA ASN A 273 18.07 -10.86 14.36
C ASN A 273 17.82 -11.32 12.91
N PRO A 274 18.25 -12.52 12.46
CA PRO A 274 18.08 -12.94 11.06
C PRO A 274 16.64 -13.16 10.60
N VAL A 275 15.71 -13.42 11.53
CA VAL A 275 14.28 -13.68 11.24
C VAL A 275 13.38 -12.55 11.72
N TRP A 276 13.96 -11.41 12.09
CA TRP A 276 13.22 -10.22 12.47
C TRP A 276 12.44 -9.64 11.29
N PHE A 277 11.18 -9.25 11.49
CA PHE A 277 10.36 -8.73 10.39
C PHE A 277 10.97 -7.48 9.73
N ILE A 278 10.87 -7.40 8.41
CA ILE A 278 11.49 -6.35 7.60
C ILE A 278 10.39 -5.50 6.97
N ARG A 279 10.39 -4.19 7.25
CA ARG A 279 9.59 -3.21 6.52
C ARG A 279 10.47 -2.11 5.97
N HIS A 280 10.73 -2.13 4.66
CA HIS A 280 11.45 -1.06 3.97
C HIS A 280 10.53 -0.32 2.99
N HIS A 281 10.67 1.00 2.92
CA HIS A 281 10.01 1.85 1.90
C HIS A 281 10.98 2.18 0.75
N HIS A 282 12.27 2.23 1.05
CA HIS A 282 13.36 2.61 0.15
C HIS A 282 14.52 1.62 0.27
N PRO A 283 15.54 1.69 -0.62
CA PRO A 283 16.76 0.90 -0.49
C PRO A 283 17.48 1.14 0.84
N VAL A 284 18.25 0.16 1.28
CA VAL A 284 19.12 0.30 2.45
C VAL A 284 20.23 1.31 2.11
N PRO A 285 20.42 2.38 2.91
CA PRO A 285 21.49 3.34 2.67
C PRO A 285 22.88 2.67 2.68
N ILE A 286 23.71 3.03 1.71
CA ILE A 286 25.13 2.69 1.70
C ILE A 286 25.83 3.74 2.55
N MET A 287 26.51 3.30 3.61
CA MET A 287 27.19 4.21 4.51
C MET A 287 28.44 3.57 5.11
N ASP A 288 29.50 4.36 5.19
CA ASP A 288 30.66 4.11 6.04
C ASP A 288 30.35 4.54 7.49
N HIS A 289 30.49 3.61 8.43
CA HIS A 289 30.18 3.84 9.84
C HIS A 289 31.11 4.90 10.46
N ASP A 290 32.35 5.03 9.99
CA ASP A 290 33.31 6.02 10.51
C ASP A 290 32.96 7.45 10.05
N GLN A 291 32.26 7.55 8.92
CA GLN A 291 31.75 8.81 8.38
C GLN A 291 30.34 9.15 8.86
N TYR A 292 29.68 8.25 9.61
CA TYR A 292 28.35 8.51 10.14
C TYR A 292 28.35 9.75 11.06
N ARG A 293 27.37 10.63 10.84
CA ARG A 293 27.12 11.80 11.66
C ARG A 293 25.62 11.92 11.94
N LEU A 294 25.29 12.09 13.22
CA LEU A 294 23.96 12.43 13.70
C LEU A 294 23.88 13.93 13.96
N VAL A 295 23.04 14.63 13.21
CA VAL A 295 22.75 16.04 13.46
C VAL A 295 21.57 16.15 14.42
N VAL A 296 21.70 16.96 15.47
CA VAL A 296 20.59 17.32 16.37
C VAL A 296 20.46 18.84 16.37
N ASP A 297 19.30 19.35 15.98
CA ASP A 297 19.00 20.78 15.88
C ASP A 297 17.53 21.09 16.17
N GLY A 298 17.09 22.31 15.88
CA GLY A 298 15.70 22.74 15.98
C GLY A 298 15.49 24.02 16.77
N VAL A 299 14.22 24.42 16.88
CA VAL A 299 13.80 25.69 17.48
C VAL A 299 14.23 25.77 18.95
N GLY A 300 14.90 26.86 19.32
CA GLY A 300 15.39 27.09 20.69
C GLY A 300 16.56 26.20 21.12
N THR A 301 17.02 25.28 20.28
CA THR A 301 18.07 24.32 20.63
C THR A 301 19.44 24.66 20.05
N LYS A 302 20.50 24.12 20.65
CA LYS A 302 21.85 24.14 20.07
C LYS A 302 21.95 23.10 18.95
N SER A 303 22.47 23.51 17.80
CA SER A 303 22.83 22.57 16.73
C SER A 303 24.13 21.85 17.09
N VAL A 304 24.09 20.52 17.08
CA VAL A 304 25.22 19.65 17.38
C VAL A 304 25.33 18.55 16.33
N THR A 305 26.53 18.05 16.13
CA THR A 305 26.80 16.87 15.31
C THR A 305 27.56 15.85 16.14
N LEU A 306 27.07 14.62 16.19
CA LEU A 306 27.62 13.52 16.98
C LEU A 306 28.06 12.39 16.05
N SER A 307 29.24 11.84 16.28
CA SER A 307 29.67 10.58 15.69
C SER A 307 29.02 9.37 16.39
N LEU A 308 29.18 8.17 15.85
CA LEU A 308 28.80 6.94 16.57
C LEU A 308 29.60 6.79 17.87
N GLU A 309 30.88 7.16 17.85
CA GLU A 309 31.76 7.09 19.02
C GLU A 309 31.36 8.09 20.10
N ASP A 310 30.90 9.29 19.72
CA ASP A 310 30.32 10.25 20.68
C ASP A 310 29.15 9.64 21.44
N LEU A 311 28.25 8.94 20.75
CA LEU A 311 27.09 8.29 21.37
C LEU A 311 27.53 7.17 22.34
N LYS A 312 28.55 6.41 21.99
CA LYS A 312 29.05 5.29 22.81
C LYS A 312 29.86 5.74 24.03
N SER A 313 30.67 6.79 23.88
CA SER A 313 31.64 7.21 24.91
C SER A 313 31.11 8.27 25.87
N ARG A 314 30.20 9.15 25.42
CA ARG A 314 29.75 10.31 26.22
C ARG A 314 28.50 10.04 27.07
N PHE A 315 27.80 8.95 26.82
CA PHE A 315 26.52 8.64 27.44
C PHE A 315 26.54 7.24 28.04
N LEU A 316 25.77 7.05 29.11
CA LEU A 316 25.60 5.73 29.69
C LEU A 316 24.73 4.87 28.77
N LYS A 317 25.25 3.71 28.36
CA LYS A 317 24.48 2.72 27.61
C LYS A 317 23.28 2.23 28.43
N ARG A 318 22.13 2.12 27.77
CA ARG A 318 20.85 1.64 28.28
C ARG A 318 20.35 0.50 27.43
N GLU A 319 19.61 -0.41 28.06
CA GLU A 319 18.94 -1.50 27.38
C GLU A 319 17.43 -1.41 27.59
N VAL A 320 16.66 -1.57 26.53
CA VAL A 320 15.19 -1.60 26.56
C VAL A 320 14.72 -2.78 25.72
N VAL A 321 13.96 -3.70 26.30
CA VAL A 321 13.27 -4.74 25.55
C VAL A 321 11.96 -4.16 25.02
N ALA A 322 11.75 -4.19 23.70
CA ALA A 322 10.54 -3.64 23.09
C ALA A 322 10.10 -4.42 21.85
N THR A 323 8.78 -4.59 21.71
CA THR A 323 8.14 -5.07 20.49
C THR A 323 7.92 -3.91 19.53
N LEU A 324 8.25 -4.13 18.27
CA LEU A 324 7.88 -3.23 17.17
C LEU A 324 6.79 -3.91 16.34
N GLN A 325 5.63 -3.26 16.24
CA GLN A 325 4.53 -3.72 15.37
C GLN A 325 4.30 -2.71 14.24
N CYS A 326 4.20 -3.22 13.01
CA CYS A 326 3.79 -2.44 11.86
C CYS A 326 2.31 -2.03 11.99
N GLY A 327 1.96 -0.79 11.64
CA GLY A 327 0.55 -0.33 11.65
C GLY A 327 -0.37 -1.11 10.71
N GLY A 328 0.19 -1.85 9.75
CA GLY A 328 -0.53 -2.74 8.85
C GLY A 328 -0.48 -4.22 9.23
N ASN A 329 -0.05 -4.58 10.45
CA ASN A 329 -0.08 -5.97 10.90
C ASN A 329 -1.52 -6.53 10.77
N ARG A 330 -1.65 -7.79 10.32
CA ARG A 330 -2.93 -8.46 10.03
C ARG A 330 -3.77 -7.80 8.92
N ARG A 331 -3.16 -7.02 8.01
CA ARG A 331 -3.88 -6.39 6.88
C ARG A 331 -4.61 -7.43 6.01
N SER A 332 -4.04 -8.62 5.82
CA SER A 332 -4.65 -9.67 5.00
C SER A 332 -6.06 -10.05 5.44
N GLU A 333 -6.39 -9.91 6.73
CA GLU A 333 -7.74 -10.17 7.25
C GLU A 333 -8.74 -9.07 6.86
N LEU A 334 -8.30 -7.81 6.79
CA LEU A 334 -9.15 -6.72 6.29
C LEU A 334 -9.36 -6.84 4.76
N ASP A 335 -8.33 -7.32 4.05
CA ASP A 335 -8.41 -7.57 2.60
C ASP A 335 -9.43 -8.65 2.23
N GLN A 336 -9.82 -9.53 3.17
CA GLN A 336 -10.88 -10.54 2.96
C GLN A 336 -12.29 -9.90 2.90
N ILE A 337 -12.48 -8.73 3.50
CA ILE A 337 -13.74 -7.98 3.44
C ILE A 337 -13.81 -7.20 2.13
N GLU A 338 -12.80 -6.35 1.92
CA GLU A 338 -12.66 -5.54 0.71
C GLU A 338 -11.19 -5.14 0.58
N LYS A 339 -10.68 -5.13 -0.66
CA LYS A 339 -9.26 -4.89 -0.93
C LYS A 339 -8.80 -3.52 -0.40
N THR A 340 -7.79 -3.52 0.45
CA THR A 340 -7.15 -2.30 0.99
C THR A 340 -5.86 -1.96 0.25
N SER A 341 -5.31 -0.77 0.52
CA SER A 341 -4.03 -0.33 -0.05
C SER A 341 -2.87 -0.59 0.92
N GLY A 342 -2.03 -1.58 0.62
CA GLY A 342 -0.79 -1.86 1.34
C GLY A 342 -0.28 -3.30 1.14
N ILE A 343 0.79 -3.63 1.86
CA ILE A 343 1.39 -4.97 1.87
C ILE A 343 0.47 -5.95 2.63
N PRO A 344 0.11 -7.13 2.08
CA PRO A 344 -0.86 -8.04 2.66
C PRO A 344 -0.28 -8.88 3.82
N TRP A 345 0.17 -8.19 4.87
CA TRP A 345 0.75 -8.80 6.07
C TRP A 345 -0.22 -9.78 6.74
N GLY A 346 0.28 -10.93 7.18
CA GLY A 346 -0.32 -11.71 8.25
C GLY A 346 -0.06 -11.06 9.62
N PHE A 347 -0.08 -11.83 10.71
CA PHE A 347 0.24 -11.33 12.04
C PHE A 347 1.75 -11.23 12.35
N GLY A 348 2.61 -11.62 11.40
CA GLY A 348 4.08 -11.63 11.53
C GLY A 348 4.78 -10.30 11.25
N ALA A 349 4.04 -9.20 11.01
CA ALA A 349 4.63 -7.87 10.83
C ALA A 349 4.95 -7.20 12.18
N MET A 350 5.52 -7.99 13.10
CA MET A 350 5.99 -7.59 14.42
C MET A 350 7.05 -8.54 14.96
N SER A 351 7.92 -8.04 15.85
CA SER A 351 8.98 -8.83 16.53
C SER A 351 9.46 -8.10 17.80
N THR A 352 10.15 -8.80 18.71
CA THR A 352 10.60 -8.27 20.02
C THR A 352 12.09 -8.45 20.27
N ALA A 353 12.82 -7.37 20.59
CA ALA A 353 14.28 -7.37 20.73
C ALA A 353 14.69 -6.58 21.96
N LYS A 354 15.87 -6.90 22.48
CA LYS A 354 16.60 -6.07 23.43
C LYS A 354 17.42 -5.03 22.67
N TRP A 355 17.04 -3.77 22.75
CA TRP A 355 17.71 -2.65 22.09
C TRP A 355 18.74 -2.03 23.03
N GLY A 356 19.98 -1.88 22.55
CA GLY A 356 21.07 -1.23 23.29
C GLY A 356 21.43 0.11 22.67
N GLY A 357 21.53 1.15 23.50
CA GLY A 357 21.75 2.51 23.00
C GLY A 357 21.83 3.57 24.09
N VAL A 358 21.50 4.80 23.74
CA VAL A 358 21.44 5.94 24.68
C VAL A 358 20.04 6.51 24.71
N TYR A 359 19.59 7.02 25.85
CA TYR A 359 18.28 7.65 25.92
C TYR A 359 18.25 8.94 25.10
N LEU A 360 17.23 9.08 24.24
CA LEU A 360 17.04 10.28 23.43
C LEU A 360 16.94 11.54 24.31
N ARG A 361 16.24 11.45 25.45
CA ARG A 361 16.12 12.57 26.40
C ARG A 361 17.48 13.07 26.91
N GLU A 362 18.45 12.18 27.14
CA GLU A 362 19.78 12.54 27.60
C GLU A 362 20.55 13.27 26.49
N VAL A 363 20.43 12.83 25.23
CA VAL A 363 21.03 13.52 24.08
C VAL A 363 20.41 14.91 23.86
N LEU A 364 19.08 15.02 23.92
CA LEU A 364 18.37 16.29 23.79
C LEU A 364 18.76 17.26 24.91
N GLN A 365 18.83 16.80 26.16
CA GLN A 365 19.17 17.62 27.31
C GLN A 365 20.64 18.05 27.30
N HIS A 366 21.57 17.11 27.13
CA HIS A 366 23.00 17.38 27.29
C HIS A 366 23.64 18.04 26.06
N CYS A 367 23.13 17.78 24.86
CA CYS A 367 23.72 18.32 23.64
C CYS A 367 22.89 19.46 23.04
N ALA A 368 21.58 19.28 22.92
CA ALA A 368 20.70 20.28 22.30
C ALA A 368 20.22 21.34 23.30
N GLY A 369 20.35 21.09 24.61
CA GLY A 369 19.87 21.97 25.66
C GLY A 369 18.36 21.96 25.83
N LEU A 370 17.67 20.94 25.32
CA LEU A 370 16.21 20.80 25.39
C LEU A 370 15.82 19.87 26.55
N SER A 371 14.99 20.35 27.46
CA SER A 371 14.54 19.61 28.65
C SER A 371 13.09 19.91 29.00
N HIS A 372 12.52 19.23 30.00
CA HIS A 372 11.13 19.48 30.41
C HIS A 372 10.92 20.90 30.92
N GLU A 373 11.95 21.52 31.49
CA GLU A 373 11.88 22.84 32.10
C GLU A 373 11.82 23.98 31.07
N ASN A 374 12.33 23.76 29.85
CA ASN A 374 12.41 24.80 28.82
C ASN A 374 11.65 24.48 27.53
N VAL A 375 11.08 23.27 27.39
CA VAL A 375 10.36 22.84 26.19
C VAL A 375 9.20 23.78 25.83
N GLU A 376 8.46 24.28 26.82
CA GLU A 376 7.36 25.22 26.61
C GLU A 376 7.86 26.59 26.14
N ALA A 377 8.95 27.09 26.72
CA ALA A 377 9.57 28.36 26.33
C ALA A 377 10.17 28.33 24.92
N PHE A 378 10.61 27.15 24.45
CA PHE A 378 11.06 26.95 23.07
C PHE A 378 9.92 26.60 22.11
N GLU A 379 8.68 26.50 22.61
CA GLU A 379 7.47 26.14 21.85
C GLU A 379 7.59 24.81 21.09
N VAL A 380 8.47 23.91 21.54
CA VAL A 380 8.68 22.62 20.88
C VAL A 380 7.51 21.71 21.23
N LYS A 381 6.88 21.11 20.21
CA LYS A 381 5.76 20.17 20.37
C LYS A 381 6.10 18.77 19.87
N HIS A 382 7.04 18.66 18.93
CA HIS A 382 7.41 17.42 18.28
C HIS A 382 8.92 17.27 18.15
N ILE A 383 9.39 16.02 18.21
CA ILE A 383 10.74 15.66 17.78
C ILE A 383 10.61 14.91 16.45
N ILE A 384 11.22 15.47 15.40
CA ILE A 384 11.27 14.91 14.07
C ILE A 384 12.54 14.07 13.94
N PHE A 385 12.42 12.91 13.32
CA PHE A 385 13.52 12.02 12.97
C PHE A 385 13.58 11.87 11.46
N LYS A 386 14.76 12.07 10.88
CA LYS A 386 15.03 11.85 9.46
C LYS A 386 16.07 10.75 9.29
N GLY A 387 15.68 9.72 8.56
CA GLY A 387 16.54 8.64 8.11
C GLY A 387 17.37 9.06 6.91
N LEU A 388 18.51 8.41 6.74
CA LEU A 388 19.40 8.56 5.58
C LEU A 388 18.78 8.01 4.29
N ASP A 389 17.69 7.24 4.41
CA ASP A 389 16.83 6.81 3.32
C ASP A 389 15.74 7.84 2.98
N SER A 390 15.84 9.06 3.52
CA SER A 390 14.90 10.19 3.39
C SER A 390 13.52 9.96 4.03
N MET A 391 13.35 8.90 4.83
CA MET A 391 12.14 8.70 5.63
C MET A 391 12.09 9.68 6.79
N GLU A 392 10.96 10.36 6.96
CA GLU A 392 10.72 11.26 8.09
C GLU A 392 9.49 10.82 8.89
N ALA A 393 9.60 10.88 10.22
CA ALA A 393 8.51 10.68 11.15
C ALA A 393 8.74 11.51 12.42
N SER A 394 7.70 11.74 13.22
CA SER A 394 7.82 12.47 14.48
C SER A 394 7.01 11.86 15.60
N ILE A 395 7.47 12.11 16.82
CA ILE A 395 6.74 11.83 18.05
C ILE A 395 6.46 13.12 18.82
N PRO A 396 5.42 13.16 19.67
CA PRO A 396 5.22 14.26 20.60
C PRO A 396 6.45 14.43 21.52
N VAL A 397 6.82 15.67 21.81
CA VAL A 397 7.99 15.97 22.64
C VAL A 397 7.87 15.38 24.05
N GLN A 398 6.65 15.25 24.57
CA GLN A 398 6.38 14.64 25.86
C GLN A 398 6.82 13.17 25.89
N LYS A 399 6.63 12.41 24.80
CA LYS A 399 7.14 11.04 24.70
C LYS A 399 8.65 11.01 24.59
N ALA A 400 9.26 11.95 23.86
CA ALA A 400 10.71 12.03 23.67
C ALA A 400 11.47 12.37 24.96
N LEU A 401 10.95 13.30 25.76
CA LEU A 401 11.61 13.77 26.98
C LEU A 401 11.27 12.90 28.21
N SER A 402 10.11 12.22 28.22
CA SER A 402 9.62 11.49 29.40
C SER A 402 10.65 10.55 30.01
N PRO A 403 10.88 10.59 31.34
CA PRO A 403 11.74 9.64 32.04
C PRO A 403 11.20 8.20 32.01
N TYR A 404 9.89 8.04 31.74
CA TYR A 404 9.22 6.75 31.57
C TYR A 404 9.00 6.40 30.09
N GLY A 405 9.49 7.23 29.16
CA GLY A 405 9.28 7.04 27.73
C GLY A 405 10.16 5.98 27.10
N ASP A 406 11.33 5.71 27.69
CA ASP A 406 12.36 4.75 27.24
C ASP A 406 12.76 4.89 25.76
N VAL A 407 12.67 6.11 25.20
CA VAL A 407 13.05 6.36 23.80
C VAL A 407 14.56 6.27 23.66
N LEU A 408 15.05 5.40 22.77
CA LEU A 408 16.47 5.14 22.54
C LEU A 408 16.94 5.58 21.17
N LEU A 409 18.18 6.07 21.13
CA LEU A 409 19.07 6.00 19.97
C LEU A 409 19.84 4.68 20.07
N ALA A 410 19.34 3.64 19.40
CA ALA A 410 19.87 2.30 19.48
C ALA A 410 20.95 2.05 18.42
N TYR A 411 22.09 1.50 18.86
CA TYR A 411 23.20 1.03 18.03
C TYR A 411 23.51 -0.46 18.23
N GLU A 412 22.77 -1.13 19.10
CA GLU A 412 22.80 -2.58 19.33
C GLU A 412 21.39 -3.18 19.33
N MET A 413 21.31 -4.45 18.94
CA MET A 413 20.09 -5.25 18.89
C MET A 413 20.40 -6.68 19.33
N ASN A 414 19.70 -7.15 20.36
CA ASN A 414 19.89 -8.45 20.99
C ASN A 414 21.34 -8.72 21.49
N GLY A 415 22.01 -7.66 21.96
CA GLY A 415 23.40 -7.75 22.46
C GLY A 415 24.47 -7.76 21.37
N GLU A 416 24.07 -7.68 20.10
CA GLU A 416 24.96 -7.59 18.94
C GLU A 416 24.92 -6.18 18.34
N SER A 417 25.89 -5.87 17.47
CA SER A 417 25.84 -4.65 16.67
C SER A 417 24.56 -4.61 15.82
N LEU A 418 23.92 -3.45 15.71
CA LEU A 418 22.69 -3.29 14.95
C LEU A 418 22.88 -3.76 13.49
N PRO A 419 22.05 -4.69 12.97
CA PRO A 419 22.15 -5.13 11.58
C PRO A 419 21.79 -4.03 10.56
N LYS A 420 22.38 -4.10 9.36
CA LYS A 420 22.23 -3.09 8.29
C LYS A 420 20.76 -2.89 7.90
N GLU A 421 20.00 -3.96 7.63
CA GLU A 421 18.57 -3.83 7.27
C GLU A 421 17.68 -3.28 8.40
N HIS A 422 18.17 -3.32 9.65
CA HIS A 422 17.44 -2.85 10.82
C HIS A 422 17.86 -1.46 11.28
N GLY A 423 18.75 -0.78 10.55
CA GLY A 423 19.02 0.65 10.75
C GLY A 423 20.44 1.00 11.19
N ALA A 424 21.41 0.09 11.04
CA ALA A 424 22.81 0.39 11.37
C ALA A 424 23.32 1.67 10.66
N PRO A 425 24.13 2.51 11.32
CA PRO A 425 24.70 2.30 12.65
C PRO A 425 23.79 2.69 13.81
N VAL A 426 22.77 3.54 13.58
CA VAL A 426 21.87 4.03 14.63
C VAL A 426 20.43 4.11 14.12
N ARG A 427 19.49 3.67 14.96
CA ARG A 427 18.05 3.87 14.75
C ARG A 427 17.38 4.47 15.97
N ILE A 428 16.19 5.03 15.78
CA ILE A 428 15.28 5.39 16.86
C ILE A 428 14.48 4.14 17.27
N ILE A 429 14.35 3.94 18.58
CA ILE A 429 13.38 3.04 19.20
C ILE A 429 12.47 3.88 20.09
N VAL A 430 11.17 3.87 19.78
CA VAL A 430 10.07 4.52 20.52
C VAL A 430 9.16 3.42 21.04
N PRO A 431 9.40 2.89 22.26
CA PRO A 431 8.62 1.79 22.79
C PRO A 431 7.13 2.12 22.92
N GLY A 432 6.26 1.16 22.58
CA GLY A 432 4.80 1.29 22.66
C GLY A 432 4.15 2.04 21.48
N VAL A 433 4.93 2.52 20.52
CA VAL A 433 4.46 3.33 19.38
C VAL A 433 4.58 2.54 18.07
N VAL A 434 3.68 2.80 17.12
CA VAL A 434 3.67 2.17 15.79
C VAL A 434 5.03 2.21 15.09
N GLY A 435 5.40 1.10 14.43
CA GLY A 435 6.73 0.87 13.88
C GLY A 435 7.28 1.96 12.94
N VAL A 436 6.43 2.71 12.24
CA VAL A 436 6.87 3.80 11.35
C VAL A 436 7.58 4.94 12.09
N ARG A 437 7.28 5.17 13.38
CA ARG A 437 7.95 6.22 14.18
C ARG A 437 9.35 5.82 14.64
N ASN A 438 9.72 4.55 14.46
CA ASN A 438 11.01 3.97 14.84
C ASN A 438 12.00 4.08 13.67
N VAL A 439 12.29 5.33 13.27
CA VAL A 439 13.09 5.66 12.08
C VAL A 439 14.46 4.97 12.12
N LYS A 440 14.77 4.26 11.03
CA LYS A 440 16.04 3.57 10.83
C LYS A 440 17.06 4.50 10.19
N TRP A 441 18.34 4.15 10.33
CA TRP A 441 19.43 4.90 9.71
C TRP A 441 19.34 6.39 10.04
N VAL A 442 19.08 6.73 11.30
CA VAL A 442 18.75 8.11 11.67
C VAL A 442 19.96 9.02 11.47
N GLY A 443 19.83 10.02 10.62
CA GLY A 443 20.90 11.00 10.34
C GLY A 443 20.62 12.37 10.95
N LYS A 444 19.35 12.69 11.22
CA LYS A 444 18.96 13.98 11.78
C LYS A 444 17.79 13.90 12.75
N ILE A 445 17.88 14.68 13.83
CA ILE A 445 16.83 14.88 14.84
C ILE A 445 16.57 16.38 14.94
N THR A 446 15.30 16.77 14.86
CA THR A 446 14.91 18.19 14.89
C THR A 446 13.82 18.44 15.92
N ALA A 447 14.07 19.35 16.85
CA ALA A 447 13.05 19.92 17.74
C ALA A 447 12.17 20.91 16.96
N SER A 448 10.86 20.66 16.92
CA SER A 448 9.93 21.35 16.04
C SER A 448 8.62 21.71 16.75
N GLN A 449 8.00 22.82 16.33
CA GLN A 449 6.64 23.19 16.73
C GLN A 449 5.58 22.31 16.03
N GLU A 450 5.98 21.63 14.96
CA GLU A 450 5.13 21.01 13.96
C GLU A 450 5.53 19.54 13.75
N GLU A 451 4.56 18.65 13.47
CA GLU A 451 4.84 17.26 13.07
C GLU A 451 5.76 17.19 11.84
N ALA A 452 6.50 16.09 11.70
CA ALA A 452 7.28 15.80 10.49
C ALA A 452 6.41 15.93 9.24
N GLN A 453 7.02 16.42 8.16
CA GLN A 453 6.35 16.56 6.88
C GLN A 453 6.30 15.21 6.15
N GLY A 454 5.63 15.18 4.99
CA GLY A 454 5.65 14.03 4.09
C GLY A 454 4.59 12.96 4.38
N PRO A 455 4.54 11.91 3.55
CA PRO A 455 3.38 11.01 3.48
C PRO A 455 3.27 10.04 4.67
N TRP A 456 4.38 9.77 5.36
CA TRP A 456 4.43 8.80 6.45
C TRP A 456 4.01 9.36 7.80
N GLN A 457 4.02 10.69 7.95
CA GLN A 457 3.50 11.39 9.13
C GLN A 457 2.17 12.10 8.79
N ARG A 458 2.23 13.26 8.12
CA ARG A 458 1.04 14.09 7.84
C ARG A 458 0.15 13.56 6.73
N GLY A 459 0.71 12.81 5.78
CA GLY A 459 -0.06 12.19 4.71
C GLY A 459 -0.94 11.02 5.18
N ILE A 460 -1.45 10.28 4.20
CA ILE A 460 -2.50 9.27 4.42
C ILE A 460 -1.98 7.93 4.96
N ALA A 461 -0.66 7.69 4.93
CA ALA A 461 -0.11 6.34 5.00
C ALA A 461 -0.35 5.64 6.35
N TYR A 462 -0.38 6.41 7.45
CA TYR A 462 -0.51 5.91 8.83
C TYR A 462 -1.60 6.67 9.60
N LYS A 463 -2.75 6.87 8.95
CA LYS A 463 -3.94 7.50 9.52
C LYS A 463 -5.13 6.54 9.41
N GLY A 464 -5.89 6.41 10.49
CA GLY A 464 -7.08 5.57 10.54
C GLY A 464 -8.29 6.30 9.97
N PHE A 465 -9.12 5.61 9.20
CA PHE A 465 -10.34 6.16 8.62
C PHE A 465 -11.55 5.30 9.02
N SER A 466 -12.74 5.91 9.02
CA SER A 466 -13.99 5.17 9.20
C SER A 466 -14.19 4.15 8.07
N PRO A 467 -14.81 2.98 8.32
CA PRO A 467 -15.07 1.98 7.29
C PRO A 467 -15.92 2.48 6.11
N ASN A 468 -16.68 3.56 6.30
CA ASN A 468 -17.49 4.18 5.25
C ASN A 468 -16.67 5.09 4.30
N VAL A 469 -15.41 5.39 4.65
CA VAL A 469 -14.51 6.19 3.81
C VAL A 469 -13.85 5.29 2.78
N LYS A 470 -14.35 5.33 1.54
CA LYS A 470 -13.79 4.60 0.39
C LYS A 470 -12.91 5.48 -0.49
N GLU A 471 -13.19 6.78 -0.50
CA GLU A 471 -12.44 7.81 -1.20
C GLU A 471 -12.13 8.96 -0.25
N LEU A 472 -11.07 9.72 -0.54
CA LEU A 472 -10.62 10.82 0.33
C LEU A 472 -11.27 12.17 -0.01
N THR A 473 -12.24 12.19 -0.92
CA THR A 473 -12.94 13.40 -1.36
C THR A 473 -13.62 14.10 -0.19
N GLY A 474 -13.27 15.36 0.05
CA GLY A 474 -13.84 16.17 1.14
C GLY A 474 -13.28 15.86 2.54
N ILE A 475 -12.25 15.00 2.65
CA ILE A 475 -11.60 14.70 3.93
C ILE A 475 -10.37 15.58 4.09
N ASP A 476 -10.38 16.38 5.16
CA ASP A 476 -9.23 17.15 5.60
C ASP A 476 -8.23 16.23 6.32
N ILE A 477 -7.23 15.76 5.57
CA ILE A 477 -6.22 14.81 6.05
C ILE A 477 -5.41 15.38 7.22
N GLU A 478 -5.17 16.68 7.26
CA GLU A 478 -4.37 17.30 8.32
C GLU A 478 -5.03 17.21 9.69
N LYS A 479 -6.37 17.20 9.75
CA LYS A 479 -7.13 17.05 10.99
C LYS A 479 -7.20 15.60 11.51
N ILE A 480 -6.87 14.62 10.67
CA ILE A 480 -6.85 13.22 11.09
C ILE A 480 -5.53 12.95 11.82
N PRO A 481 -5.56 12.46 13.08
CA PRO A 481 -4.34 12.25 13.84
C PRO A 481 -3.47 11.16 13.23
N SER A 482 -2.17 11.42 13.18
CA SER A 482 -1.14 10.44 12.83
C SER A 482 -1.12 9.32 13.88
N MET A 483 -1.07 8.06 13.45
CA MET A 483 -1.01 6.92 14.38
C MET A 483 0.26 7.01 15.24
N GLN A 484 0.09 6.85 16.55
CA GLN A 484 1.16 6.83 17.55
C GLN A 484 1.07 5.50 18.31
N ASP A 485 0.52 5.50 19.52
CA ASP A 485 0.25 4.27 20.27
C ASP A 485 -0.69 3.35 19.51
N LEU A 486 -0.40 2.06 19.54
CA LEU A 486 -1.26 1.02 18.99
C LEU A 486 -2.20 0.46 20.09
N PRO A 487 -3.42 0.02 19.74
CA PRO A 487 -4.32 -0.63 20.69
C PRO A 487 -3.83 -2.05 21.03
N VAL A 488 -4.51 -2.70 21.97
CA VAL A 488 -4.28 -4.10 22.32
C VAL A 488 -4.48 -5.01 21.10
N GLN A 489 -3.61 -6.01 20.97
CA GLN A 489 -3.51 -7.01 19.91
C GLN A 489 -3.25 -8.39 20.53
N SER A 490 -3.76 -9.44 19.89
CA SER A 490 -3.36 -10.83 20.14
C SER A 490 -3.57 -11.67 18.89
N ALA A 491 -2.82 -12.77 18.78
CA ALA A 491 -3.04 -13.79 17.77
C ALA A 491 -2.68 -15.17 18.32
N ILE A 492 -3.38 -16.18 17.77
CA ILE A 492 -3.11 -17.60 17.98
C ILE A 492 -2.01 -18.00 16.99
N VAL A 493 -0.94 -18.59 17.51
CA VAL A 493 0.17 -19.12 16.71
C VAL A 493 0.04 -20.63 16.55
N PHE A 494 -0.40 -21.30 17.62
CA PHE A 494 -0.64 -22.74 17.66
C PHE A 494 -2.03 -23.02 18.22
N PRO A 495 -2.82 -23.92 17.63
CA PRO A 495 -2.52 -24.72 16.43
C PRO A 495 -2.51 -23.90 15.13
N LYS A 496 -1.98 -24.48 14.05
CA LYS A 496 -1.99 -23.85 12.72
C LYS A 496 -3.39 -23.95 12.10
N ALA A 497 -3.82 -22.91 11.39
CA ALA A 497 -5.08 -22.96 10.67
C ALA A 497 -5.14 -24.17 9.71
N GLY A 498 -6.24 -24.91 9.78
CA GLY A 498 -6.48 -26.14 9.01
C GLY A 498 -5.76 -27.38 9.53
N SER A 499 -5.04 -27.32 10.65
CA SER A 499 -4.48 -28.52 11.28
C SER A 499 -5.59 -29.44 11.77
N THR A 500 -5.29 -30.73 11.80
CA THR A 500 -6.14 -31.75 12.41
C THR A 500 -5.74 -31.96 13.87
N VAL A 501 -6.72 -32.10 14.76
CA VAL A 501 -6.48 -32.42 16.18
C VAL A 501 -7.32 -33.62 16.62
N GLU A 502 -6.71 -34.53 17.38
CA GLU A 502 -7.36 -35.68 18.04
C GLU A 502 -7.23 -35.55 19.54
N LEU A 503 -8.02 -34.69 20.18
CA LEU A 503 -7.87 -34.49 21.62
C LEU A 503 -9.20 -34.13 22.28
N ASP A 504 -9.37 -34.62 23.51
CA ASP A 504 -10.36 -34.09 24.46
C ASP A 504 -10.05 -32.63 24.85
N ASP A 505 -8.77 -32.24 24.83
CA ASP A 505 -8.28 -30.89 25.14
C ASP A 505 -7.38 -30.36 24.01
N ILE A 506 -7.58 -29.11 23.57
CA ILE A 506 -6.72 -28.49 22.56
C ILE A 506 -5.70 -27.58 23.24
N GLU A 507 -4.41 -27.84 23.01
CA GLU A 507 -3.36 -26.90 23.38
C GLU A 507 -3.38 -25.69 22.43
N VAL A 508 -3.50 -24.48 22.99
CA VAL A 508 -3.55 -23.23 22.25
C VAL A 508 -2.47 -22.29 22.78
N LYS A 509 -1.63 -21.76 21.89
CA LYS A 509 -0.55 -20.82 22.23
C LYS A 509 -0.56 -19.60 21.33
N GLY A 510 -0.09 -18.49 21.86
CA GLY A 510 0.06 -17.28 21.08
C GLY A 510 0.74 -16.15 21.82
N PHE A 511 0.56 -14.94 21.30
CA PHE A 511 1.08 -13.73 21.90
C PHE A 511 -0.03 -12.69 22.07
N ALA A 512 0.21 -11.73 22.96
CA ALA A 512 -0.58 -10.53 23.13
C ALA A 512 0.34 -9.33 23.37
N TRP A 513 -0.07 -8.13 22.95
CA TRP A 513 0.69 -6.91 23.13
C TRP A 513 -0.23 -5.68 23.08
N SER A 514 0.12 -4.60 23.78
CA SER A 514 -0.56 -3.31 23.66
C SER A 514 0.47 -2.18 23.60
N GLY A 515 0.15 -1.12 22.85
CA GLY A 515 0.98 0.08 22.79
C GLY A 515 0.98 0.88 24.09
N GLY A 516 1.70 2.01 24.09
CA GLY A 516 1.74 2.94 25.23
C GLY A 516 2.27 2.38 26.55
N GLY A 517 2.85 1.17 26.55
CA GLY A 517 3.44 0.55 27.75
C GLY A 517 2.41 -0.16 28.63
N ARG A 518 1.20 -0.39 28.11
CA ARG A 518 0.11 -1.05 28.82
C ARG A 518 0.33 -2.55 28.81
N GLY A 519 0.55 -3.14 29.98
CA GLY A 519 0.80 -4.58 30.12
C GLY A 519 -0.44 -5.41 29.83
N ILE A 520 -0.27 -6.64 29.38
CA ILE A 520 -1.37 -7.59 29.20
C ILE A 520 -1.75 -8.16 30.56
N VAL A 521 -3.03 -8.04 30.92
CA VAL A 521 -3.56 -8.53 32.21
C VAL A 521 -4.40 -9.79 32.06
N ARG A 522 -4.89 -10.07 30.84
CA ARG A 522 -5.66 -11.29 30.56
C ARG A 522 -5.69 -11.60 29.07
N VAL A 523 -5.71 -12.89 28.74
CA VAL A 523 -6.06 -13.41 27.41
C VAL A 523 -7.18 -14.43 27.58
N ASP A 524 -8.25 -14.29 26.81
CA ASP A 524 -9.41 -15.17 26.84
C ASP A 524 -9.54 -15.93 25.51
N LEU A 525 -9.86 -17.21 25.59
CA LEU A 525 -10.04 -18.14 24.47
C LEU A 525 -11.47 -18.68 24.41
N SER A 526 -12.00 -18.89 23.21
CA SER A 526 -13.34 -19.48 23.00
C SER A 526 -13.33 -20.46 21.85
N LEU A 527 -14.11 -21.55 21.98
CA LEU A 527 -14.34 -22.56 20.95
C LEU A 527 -15.77 -22.51 20.36
N ASP A 528 -16.64 -21.66 20.91
CA ASP A 528 -18.09 -21.69 20.66
C ASP A 528 -18.65 -20.35 20.12
N ASP A 529 -17.84 -19.68 19.29
CA ASP A 529 -18.12 -18.36 18.70
C ASP A 529 -18.28 -17.26 19.77
N GLY A 530 -17.49 -17.33 20.84
CA GLY A 530 -17.38 -16.27 21.85
C GLY A 530 -18.48 -16.30 22.92
N LYS A 531 -19.21 -17.41 23.06
CA LYS A 531 -20.27 -17.55 24.07
C LYS A 531 -19.69 -17.88 25.44
N THR A 532 -18.73 -18.79 25.48
CA THR A 532 -17.97 -19.14 26.69
C THR A 532 -16.48 -18.86 26.49
N TRP A 533 -15.79 -18.58 27.59
CA TRP A 533 -14.40 -18.15 27.58
C TRP A 533 -13.59 -18.88 28.65
N ILE A 534 -12.38 -19.30 28.28
CA ILE A 534 -11.36 -19.83 29.17
C ILE A 534 -10.20 -18.86 29.17
N THR A 535 -9.72 -18.48 30.36
CA THR A 535 -8.57 -17.58 30.48
C THR A 535 -7.27 -18.38 30.32
N ALA A 536 -6.39 -17.89 29.45
CA ALA A 536 -5.07 -18.48 29.24
C ALA A 536 -4.07 -18.05 30.30
N ASP A 537 -3.06 -18.88 30.54
CA ASP A 537 -1.94 -18.58 31.41
C ASP A 537 -0.94 -17.69 30.68
N LEU A 538 -0.64 -16.52 31.27
CA LEU A 538 0.39 -15.63 30.75
C LEU A 538 1.78 -16.19 31.09
N GLN A 539 2.67 -16.16 30.10
CA GLN A 539 4.02 -16.72 30.13
C GLN A 539 5.06 -15.59 30.06
N ASP A 540 6.10 -15.75 29.24
CA ASP A 540 7.16 -14.77 29.07
C ASP A 540 6.60 -13.37 28.77
N GLY A 541 7.16 -12.37 29.47
CA GLY A 541 6.71 -10.99 29.37
C GLY A 541 5.48 -10.64 30.23
N LYS A 542 5.03 -11.50 31.15
CA LYS A 542 3.95 -11.16 32.09
C LYS A 542 4.37 -10.21 33.22
N ASP A 543 5.62 -10.31 33.68
CA ASP A 543 6.12 -9.56 34.86
C ASP A 543 6.79 -8.23 34.48
N GLN A 544 6.34 -7.61 33.39
CA GLN A 544 6.87 -6.32 32.94
C GLN A 544 6.43 -5.17 33.85
N ALA A 545 7.25 -4.12 33.92
CA ALA A 545 6.95 -2.95 34.74
C ALA A 545 5.68 -2.23 34.30
N TYR A 546 4.88 -1.79 35.28
CA TYR A 546 3.65 -1.04 35.04
C TYR A 546 3.90 0.23 34.20
N ASN A 547 3.04 0.49 33.21
CA ASN A 547 3.18 1.56 32.21
C ASN A 547 4.49 1.56 31.41
N ARG A 548 5.26 0.47 31.47
CA ARG A 548 6.51 0.24 30.74
C ARG A 548 6.60 -1.20 30.22
N ALA A 549 5.44 -1.81 29.95
CA ALA A 549 5.35 -3.12 29.33
C ALA A 549 5.46 -2.96 27.81
N TRP A 550 6.69 -2.90 27.32
CA TRP A 550 7.01 -2.61 25.93
C TRP A 550 7.06 -3.85 25.04
N ALA A 551 7.29 -5.01 25.64
CA ALA A 551 7.41 -6.29 24.96
C ALA A 551 6.06 -7.04 24.96
N TRP A 552 5.88 -7.92 23.98
CA TRP A 552 4.75 -8.84 23.95
C TRP A 552 4.77 -9.79 25.15
N THR A 553 3.60 -10.33 25.45
CA THR A 553 3.40 -11.37 26.45
C THR A 553 2.97 -12.62 25.73
N PHE A 554 3.71 -13.72 25.91
CA PHE A 554 3.27 -15.03 25.44
C PHE A 554 2.20 -15.59 26.36
N TRP A 555 1.36 -16.47 25.82
CA TRP A 555 0.31 -17.13 26.58
C TRP A 555 0.05 -18.52 26.04
N GLU A 556 -0.44 -19.39 26.91
CA GLU A 556 -0.85 -20.75 26.56
C GLU A 556 -2.07 -21.20 27.37
N ALA A 557 -2.83 -22.14 26.84
CA ALA A 557 -3.91 -22.80 27.56
C ALA A 557 -4.12 -24.22 27.01
N SER A 558 -4.55 -25.12 27.90
CA SER A 558 -5.24 -26.35 27.50
C SER A 558 -6.74 -26.09 27.53
N VAL A 559 -7.41 -26.17 26.38
CA VAL A 559 -8.82 -25.79 26.22
C VAL A 559 -9.66 -27.07 26.04
N PRO A 560 -10.47 -27.46 27.02
CA PRO A 560 -11.32 -28.64 26.89
C PRO A 560 -12.33 -28.47 25.76
N VAL A 561 -12.45 -29.50 24.92
CA VAL A 561 -13.41 -29.56 23.82
C VAL A 561 -14.76 -30.01 24.39
N PRO A 562 -15.81 -29.16 24.37
CA PRO A 562 -17.13 -29.58 24.79
C PRO A 562 -17.63 -30.75 23.96
N ASP A 563 -18.35 -31.70 24.57
CA ASP A 563 -18.91 -32.86 23.86
C ASP A 563 -19.79 -32.47 22.66
N SER A 564 -20.41 -31.28 22.71
CA SER A 564 -21.21 -30.74 21.60
C SER A 564 -20.40 -30.35 20.36
N LEU A 565 -19.08 -30.20 20.49
CA LEU A 565 -18.13 -29.86 19.44
C LEU A 565 -17.26 -31.04 18.98
N LYS A 566 -17.31 -32.18 19.67
CA LYS A 566 -16.65 -33.42 19.22
C LYS A 566 -17.20 -33.86 17.85
N GLY A 567 -16.32 -34.32 16.96
CA GLY A 567 -16.69 -34.70 15.59
C GLY A 567 -16.97 -33.53 14.64
N LYS A 568 -16.63 -32.29 15.00
CA LYS A 568 -16.90 -31.09 14.18
C LYS A 568 -15.64 -30.26 14.00
N ASP A 569 -15.57 -29.53 12.89
CA ASP A 569 -14.59 -28.46 12.73
C ASP A 569 -14.80 -27.40 13.82
N ILE A 570 -13.71 -26.98 14.47
CA ILE A 570 -13.71 -26.05 15.58
C ILE A 570 -13.05 -24.75 15.14
N THR A 571 -13.61 -23.60 15.52
CA THR A 571 -12.96 -22.30 15.35
C THR A 571 -12.58 -21.74 16.72
N ILE A 572 -11.28 -21.62 16.94
CA ILE A 572 -10.70 -21.05 18.15
C ILE A 572 -10.62 -19.53 17.98
N LEU A 573 -11.08 -18.80 18.98
CA LEU A 573 -11.01 -17.35 19.07
C LEU A 573 -10.08 -16.94 20.20
N CYS A 574 -9.28 -15.88 20.01
CA CYS A 574 -8.56 -15.25 21.12
C CYS A 574 -8.82 -13.74 21.20
N ARG A 575 -8.81 -13.22 22.43
CA ARG A 575 -8.80 -11.78 22.71
C ARG A 575 -7.95 -11.45 23.92
N ALA A 576 -7.27 -10.32 23.90
CA ALA A 576 -6.49 -9.81 25.03
C ALA A 576 -7.12 -8.58 25.68
N VAL A 577 -6.75 -8.38 26.95
CA VAL A 577 -7.10 -7.23 27.79
C VAL A 577 -5.79 -6.63 28.31
N ASP A 578 -5.63 -5.32 28.13
CA ASP A 578 -4.48 -4.59 28.66
C ASP A 578 -4.79 -3.93 30.02
N SER A 579 -3.75 -3.39 30.66
CA SER A 579 -3.82 -2.84 32.03
C SER A 579 -4.73 -1.61 32.16
N ALA A 580 -5.08 -0.96 31.05
CA ALA A 580 -6.05 0.14 31.05
C ALA A 580 -7.49 -0.34 30.80
N TYR A 581 -7.69 -1.64 30.57
CA TYR A 581 -8.95 -2.19 30.07
C TYR A 581 -9.42 -1.37 28.85
N SER A 582 -8.50 -1.07 27.93
CA SER A 582 -8.69 -0.08 26.86
C SER A 582 -9.93 -0.39 26.00
N SER A 583 -10.85 0.58 25.89
CA SER A 583 -12.03 0.51 25.01
C SER A 583 -11.84 1.37 23.77
N LEU A 584 -12.10 0.83 22.57
CA LEU A 584 -12.55 1.62 21.42
C LEU A 584 -14.06 1.84 21.53
N ALA A 585 -14.50 2.58 22.55
CA ALA A 585 -15.87 3.07 22.63
C ALA A 585 -15.91 4.52 22.12
N ALA A 586 -15.99 4.69 20.80
CA ALA A 586 -16.39 5.98 20.24
C ALA A 586 -17.87 6.23 20.60
N LYS A 587 -18.13 6.92 21.72
CA LYS A 587 -19.42 7.56 21.94
C LYS A 587 -19.53 8.76 20.99
N VAL A 588 -19.91 8.53 19.75
CA VAL A 588 -20.51 9.59 18.93
C VAL A 588 -21.91 9.82 19.49
N ARG A 589 -22.15 10.95 20.16
CA ARG A 589 -23.50 11.41 20.44
C ARG A 589 -24.14 11.83 19.11
N VAL A 590 -24.91 10.94 18.50
CA VAL A 590 -25.88 11.31 17.46
C VAL A 590 -27.22 11.48 18.16
N GLN A 591 -27.82 12.67 18.01
CA GLN A 591 -29.19 12.95 18.43
C GLN A 591 -30.15 12.06 17.61
N VAL A 592 -31.00 11.31 18.31
CA VAL A 592 -31.84 10.20 17.85
C VAL A 592 -32.89 10.62 16.81
N VAL A 593 -33.13 9.78 15.77
CA VAL A 593 -34.46 9.21 15.44
C VAL A 593 -34.28 7.90 14.64
N ALA A 594 -34.70 6.77 15.22
CA ALA A 594 -35.34 5.59 14.60
C ALA A 594 -34.99 4.30 15.36
N GLU A 595 -36.02 3.60 15.81
CA GLU A 595 -35.98 2.34 16.54
C GLU A 595 -35.32 1.23 15.71
N ARG A 596 -34.29 0.58 16.27
CA ARG A 596 -33.72 -0.69 15.78
C ARG A 596 -33.32 -1.57 16.98
N PRO A 597 -33.35 -2.91 16.81
CA PRO A 597 -33.43 -3.90 17.88
C PRO A 597 -32.18 -3.94 18.78
N PRO A 598 -32.27 -4.54 19.98
CA PRO A 598 -31.26 -4.43 21.02
C PRO A 598 -29.88 -4.90 20.56
N CYS A 599 -28.90 -4.02 20.71
CA CYS A 599 -27.48 -4.28 20.55
C CYS A 599 -27.07 -5.44 21.49
N PRO A 600 -26.26 -6.44 21.05
CA PRO A 600 -25.85 -7.54 21.91
C PRO A 600 -24.97 -7.01 23.06
N SER A 601 -25.55 -7.05 24.26
CA SER A 601 -24.92 -7.05 25.59
C SER A 601 -23.81 -6.02 25.91
N MET A 602 -24.02 -5.29 27.00
CA MET A 602 -23.09 -4.38 27.68
C MET A 602 -21.77 -5.01 28.20
N SER A 603 -21.38 -6.22 27.77
CA SER A 603 -20.17 -6.93 28.21
C SER A 603 -18.90 -6.58 27.42
N GLN A 604 -18.99 -5.87 26.28
CA GLN A 604 -17.85 -5.52 25.43
C GLN A 604 -17.08 -4.25 25.88
N ARG A 605 -16.89 -4.05 27.19
CA ARG A 605 -16.09 -2.91 27.71
C ARG A 605 -14.65 -3.36 27.91
N GLY A 606 -13.75 -2.90 27.03
CA GLY A 606 -12.31 -2.84 27.32
C GLY A 606 -11.38 -3.84 26.63
N THR A 607 -11.76 -4.36 25.46
CA THR A 607 -11.03 -5.44 24.76
C THR A 607 -10.91 -5.19 23.25
N GLN A 608 -10.20 -6.09 22.56
CA GLN A 608 -10.22 -6.22 21.09
C GLN A 608 -11.66 -6.34 20.55
N PRO A 609 -11.99 -5.72 19.39
CA PRO A 609 -13.29 -5.87 18.73
C PRO A 609 -13.54 -7.31 18.28
N GLU A 610 -14.80 -7.74 18.27
CA GLU A 610 -15.14 -9.09 17.84
C GLU A 610 -14.80 -9.33 16.36
N ARG A 611 -15.29 -8.44 15.50
CA ARG A 611 -15.33 -8.65 14.05
C ARG A 611 -14.42 -7.65 13.31
N PRO A 612 -13.84 -8.01 12.15
CA PRO A 612 -12.96 -7.12 11.38
C PRO A 612 -13.70 -6.00 10.61
N GLU A 613 -14.97 -6.15 10.30
CA GLU A 613 -15.74 -5.24 9.44
C GLU A 613 -15.81 -3.80 10.00
N PRO A 614 -16.05 -3.57 11.31
CA PRO A 614 -16.03 -2.23 11.87
C PRO A 614 -14.64 -1.58 11.89
N LEU A 615 -13.58 -2.38 11.73
CA LEU A 615 -12.18 -1.92 11.69
C LEU A 615 -11.67 -1.66 10.27
N TRP A 616 -12.41 -2.12 9.24
CA TRP A 616 -12.01 -1.93 7.87
C TRP A 616 -11.74 -0.45 7.58
N ASN A 617 -10.66 -0.17 6.87
CA ASN A 617 -10.33 1.17 6.40
C ASN A 617 -9.51 1.06 5.13
N LEU A 618 -9.55 2.11 4.29
CA LEU A 618 -8.90 2.14 2.97
C LEU A 618 -7.42 1.74 2.97
N ARG A 619 -6.71 1.95 4.09
CA ARG A 619 -5.27 1.67 4.25
C ARG A 619 -4.97 0.30 4.89
N GLY A 620 -6.00 -0.43 5.30
CA GLY A 620 -5.88 -1.72 5.97
C GLY A 620 -4.98 -1.64 7.20
N LEU A 621 -5.14 -0.59 8.00
CA LEU A 621 -4.36 -0.37 9.22
C LEU A 621 -5.14 -0.83 10.45
N ASN A 622 -4.41 -1.07 11.54
CA ASN A 622 -4.98 -1.32 12.87
C ASN A 622 -5.98 -2.49 12.94
N CYS A 623 -5.69 -3.59 12.24
CA CYS A 623 -6.47 -4.81 12.38
C CYS A 623 -6.17 -5.47 13.74
N ASN A 624 -7.08 -5.28 14.70
CA ASN A 624 -6.94 -5.80 16.06
C ASN A 624 -8.20 -6.52 16.56
N CYS A 625 -9.06 -7.02 15.66
CA CYS A 625 -10.19 -7.85 16.06
C CYS A 625 -9.72 -9.20 16.62
N TRP A 626 -10.64 -10.00 17.18
CA TRP A 626 -10.31 -11.34 17.67
C TRP A 626 -9.69 -12.18 16.55
N HIS A 627 -8.55 -12.79 16.81
CA HIS A 627 -7.94 -13.71 15.86
C HIS A 627 -8.72 -15.03 15.87
N ARG A 628 -8.88 -15.63 14.69
CA ARG A 628 -9.68 -16.84 14.48
C ARG A 628 -8.84 -17.90 13.80
N VAL A 629 -8.81 -19.10 14.38
CA VAL A 629 -8.14 -20.26 13.79
C VAL A 629 -9.12 -21.40 13.70
N SER A 630 -9.48 -21.78 12.48
CA SER A 630 -10.27 -22.97 12.22
C SER A 630 -9.37 -24.19 12.13
N ILE A 631 -9.71 -25.25 12.85
CA ILE A 631 -9.04 -26.55 12.83
C ILE A 631 -10.04 -27.63 12.42
N ARG A 632 -9.52 -28.73 11.88
CA ARG A 632 -10.34 -29.86 11.44
C ARG A 632 -10.38 -30.94 12.51
N HIS A 633 -11.52 -31.59 12.62
CA HIS A 633 -11.61 -32.84 13.36
C HIS A 633 -10.94 -33.96 12.55
N GLN A 634 -10.28 -34.92 13.21
CA GLN A 634 -9.82 -36.15 12.54
C GLN A 634 -11.02 -37.11 12.42
N ASP A 635 -11.39 -37.49 11.21
CA ASP A 635 -12.35 -38.59 11.02
C ASP A 635 -11.63 -39.91 11.35
N ASP A 636 -12.23 -40.73 12.22
CA ASP A 636 -11.75 -42.08 12.60
C ASP A 636 -11.59 -43.03 11.40
#